data_AF-A0A9D5J754-F1
#
_entry.id   AF-A0A9D5J754-F1
#
_cell.length_a   1.000
_cell.length_b   1.000
_cell.length_c   1.000
_cell.angle_alpha   90.00
_cell.angle_beta   90.00
_cell.angle_gamma   90.00
#
_symmetry.space_group_name_H-M   'P 1'
#
loop_
_entity.id
_entity.type
_entity.pdbx_description
1 polymer ?
#
loop_
_entity_poly.entity_id
_entity_poly.type
_entity_poly.pdbx_seq_one_letter_code
_entity_poly.pdbx_strand_id
1 'polypeptide(L)' 'MPIPQLDELIAKVQSYDTTLEGDWLRAIYDLAHAAHGEQRRASGEDYIEHPLAVAHYLADLEMDR' A
#
# COMPACT_ATOMS: atom_id res chain seq x y z
N MET A 1 1.36 -9.92 -12.18
CA MET A 1 1.07 -10.19 -10.76
C MET A 1 -0.34 -9.69 -10.48
N PRO A 2 -1.13 -10.33 -9.61
CA PRO A 2 -2.38 -9.73 -9.15
C PRO A 2 -2.08 -8.36 -8.51
N ILE A 3 -3.01 -7.41 -8.66
CA ILE A 3 -2.89 -6.09 -8.03
C ILE A 3 -2.99 -6.30 -6.51
N PRO A 4 -1.94 -5.96 -5.74
CA PRO A 4 -1.94 -6.14 -4.29
C PRO A 4 -3.06 -5.32 -3.66
N GLN A 5 -3.76 -5.88 -2.68
CA GLN A 5 -4.85 -5.17 -2.01
C GLN A 5 -4.34 -4.46 -0.75
N LEU A 6 -4.98 -3.34 -0.37
CA LEU A 6 -4.63 -2.61 0.84
C LEU A 6 -4.82 -3.45 2.11
N ASP A 7 -5.90 -4.22 2.17
CA ASP A 7 -6.19 -5.09 3.32
C ASP A 7 -5.10 -6.14 3.53
N GLU A 8 -4.51 -6.65 2.44
CA GLU A 8 -3.39 -7.59 2.50
C GLU A 8 -2.12 -6.92 3.04
N LEU A 9 -1.88 -5.64 2.72
CA LEU A 9 -0.77 -4.87 3.29
C LEU A 9 -0.96 -4.68 4.79
N ILE A 10 -2.15 -4.25 5.21
CA ILE A 10 -2.49 -4.05 6.63
C ILE A 10 -2.27 -5.35 7.40
N ALA A 11 -2.83 -6.47 6.91
CA ALA A 11 -2.68 -7.77 7.55
C ALA A 11 -1.22 -8.21 7.62
N LYS A 12 -0.43 -7.94 6.57
CA LYS A 12 1.00 -8.24 6.54
C LYS A 12 1.76 -7.48 7.61
N VAL A 13 1.60 -6.16 7.68
CA VAL A 13 2.30 -5.33 8.68
C VAL A 13 1.88 -5.74 10.09
N GLN A 14 0.58 -5.96 10.33
CA GLN A 14 0.07 -6.42 11.62
C GLN A 14 0.60 -7.79 12.07
N SER A 15 1.09 -8.62 11.13
CA SER A 15 1.69 -9.91 11.46
C SER A 15 3.04 -9.78 12.20
N TYR A 16 3.78 -8.68 11.98
CA TYR A 16 5.08 -8.43 12.59
C TYR A 16 5.15 -7.18 13.47
N ASP A 17 4.14 -6.29 13.37
CA ASP A 17 3.90 -5.16 14.27
C ASP A 17 2.42 -5.10 14.68
N THR A 18 2.12 -5.69 15.84
CA THR A 18 0.77 -5.71 16.42
C THR A 18 0.27 -4.33 16.89
N THR A 19 1.15 -3.31 16.92
CA THR A 19 0.77 -1.95 17.33
C THR A 19 0.22 -1.12 16.17
N LEU A 20 0.37 -1.59 14.93
CA LEU A 20 -0.17 -0.89 13.77
C LEU A 20 -1.71 -0.80 13.84
N GLU A 21 -2.19 0.44 13.86
CA GLU A 21 -3.59 0.77 13.67
C GLU A 21 -3.93 0.69 12.17
N GLY A 22 -4.72 -0.31 11.77
CA GLY A 22 -5.09 -0.51 10.36
C GLY A 22 -5.77 0.71 9.73
N ASP A 23 -6.60 1.42 10.51
CA ASP A 23 -7.29 2.64 10.05
C ASP A 23 -6.32 3.79 9.74
N TRP A 24 -5.19 3.87 10.46
CA TRP A 24 -4.13 4.83 10.16
C TRP A 24 -3.51 4.55 8.79
N LEU A 25 -3.20 3.28 8.49
CA LEU A 25 -2.63 2.91 7.20
C LEU A 25 -3.63 3.11 6.04
N ARG A 26 -4.94 2.91 6.29
CA ARG A 26 -6.00 3.27 5.34
C ARG A 26 -6.02 4.77 5.04
N ALA A 27 -5.94 5.62 6.07
CA ALA A 27 -5.91 7.06 5.87
C ALA A 27 -4.69 7.52 5.06
N ILE A 28 -3.52 6.90 5.26
CA ILE A 28 -2.32 7.16 4.46
C ILE A 28 -2.51 6.69 3.01
N TYR A 29 -3.13 5.54 2.79
CA TYR A 29 -3.47 5.07 1.45
C TYR A 29 -4.42 6.06 0.75
N ASP A 30 -5.48 6.51 1.42
CA ASP A 30 -6.44 7.46 0.86
C ASP A 30 -5.77 8.79 0.49
N LEU A 31 -4.83 9.27 1.32
CA LEU A 31 -4.03 10.44 1.04
C LEU A 31 -3.18 10.25 -0.24
N ALA A 32 -2.48 9.13 -0.35
CA ALA A 32 -1.67 8.82 -1.53
C ALA A 32 -2.52 8.64 -2.79
N HIS A 33 -3.65 7.96 -2.67
CA HIS A 33 -4.61 7.77 -3.75
C HIS A 33 -5.16 9.11 -4.25
N ALA A 34 -5.56 10.00 -3.33
CA ALA A 34 -6.01 11.35 -3.67
C ALA A 34 -4.91 12.20 -4.32
N ALA A 35 -3.66 12.07 -3.87
CA ALA A 35 -2.52 12.79 -4.45
C ALA A 35 -2.21 12.33 -5.88
N HIS A 36 -2.40 11.05 -6.18
CA HIS A 36 -2.26 10.51 -7.54
C HIS A 36 -3.49 10.79 -8.43
N GLY A 37 -4.69 10.95 -7.85
CA GLY A 37 -5.90 11.33 -8.60
C GLY A 37 -6.16 10.41 -9.80
N GLU A 38 -6.34 10.99 -10.98
CA GLU A 38 -6.55 10.26 -12.24
C GLU A 38 -5.25 9.85 -12.96
N GLN A 39 -4.10 9.97 -12.29
CA GLN A 39 -2.81 9.64 -12.88
C GLN A 39 -2.76 8.16 -13.28
N ARG A 40 -2.32 7.91 -14.52
CA ARG A 40 -2.13 6.57 -15.09
C ARG A 40 -0.66 6.29 -15.35
N ARG A 41 -0.28 5.01 -15.25
CA ARG A 41 1.02 4.52 -15.76
C ARG A 41 0.98 4.41 -17.28
N ALA A 42 2.16 4.25 -17.91
CA ALA A 42 2.24 3.98 -19.34
C ALA A 42 1.52 2.67 -19.76
N SER A 43 1.31 1.75 -18.81
CA SER A 43 0.53 0.51 -18.99
C SER A 43 -0.99 0.74 -19.03
N GLY A 44 -1.49 1.91 -18.61
CA GLY A 44 -2.92 2.21 -18.44
C GLY A 44 -3.49 1.92 -17.05
N GLU A 45 -2.72 1.29 -16.17
CA GLU A 45 -3.08 1.05 -14.77
C GLU A 45 -3.12 2.35 -13.96
N ASP A 46 -3.92 2.37 -12.90
CA ASP A 46 -3.95 3.49 -11.96
C ASP A 46 -2.60 3.62 -11.26
N TYR A 47 -2.06 4.85 -11.17
CA TYR A 47 -0.70 5.04 -10.68
C TYR A 47 -0.53 4.58 -9.23
N ILE A 48 -1.58 4.69 -8.40
CA ILE A 48 -1.60 4.26 -7.00
C ILE A 48 -1.26 2.78 -6.80
N GLU A 49 -1.51 1.94 -7.80
CA GLU A 49 -1.18 0.50 -7.75
C GLU A 49 0.33 0.29 -7.60
N HIS A 50 1.16 1.18 -8.16
CA HIS A 50 2.61 1.08 -8.08
C HIS A 50 3.15 1.36 -6.67
N PRO A 51 2.84 2.51 -6.01
CA PRO A 51 3.17 2.73 -4.61
C PRO A 51 2.67 1.62 -3.68
N LEU A 52 1.46 1.10 -3.91
CA LEU A 52 0.92 0.01 -3.09
C LEU A 52 1.76 -1.28 -3.25
N ALA A 53 2.15 -1.62 -4.48
CA ALA A 53 3.06 -2.75 -4.72
C ALA A 53 4.44 -2.56 -4.10
N VAL A 54 4.98 -1.33 -4.12
CA VAL A 54 6.24 -1.00 -3.44
C VAL A 54 6.10 -1.18 -1.94
N ALA A 55 5.01 -0.69 -1.33
CA ALA A 55 4.75 -0.85 0.11
C ALA A 55 4.67 -2.33 0.52
N HIS A 56 4.01 -3.16 -0.29
CA HIS A 56 3.99 -4.62 -0.08
C HIS A 56 5.38 -5.25 -0.08
N TYR A 57 6.24 -4.85 -1.03
CA TYR A 57 7.61 -5.35 -1.11
C TYR A 57 8.46 -4.89 0.07
N LEU A 58 8.30 -3.65 0.53
CA LEU A 58 8.99 -3.14 1.72
C LEU A 58 8.54 -3.87 2.99
N ALA A 59 7.25 -4.16 3.11
CA ALA A 59 6.69 -4.93 4.20
C ALA A 59 7.16 -6.40 4.18
N ASP A 60 7.36 -7.01 3.00
CA ASP A 60 7.97 -8.35 2.88
C ASP A 60 9.41 -8.38 3.43
N LEU A 61 10.09 -7.25 3.38
CA LEU A 61 11.46 -7.09 3.89
C LEU A 61 11.49 -6.56 5.34
N GLU A 62 10.34 -6.27 5.93
CA GLU A 62 10.19 -5.62 7.25
C GLU A 62 11.06 -4.35 7.38
N MET A 63 11.18 -3.54 6.31
CA MET A 63 12.05 -2.36 6.25
C MET A 63 11.57 -1.17 7.09
N ASP A 64 10.37 -1.27 7.66
CA ASP A 64 9.69 -0.33 8.53
C ASP A 64 9.99 -0.55 10.03
N ARG A 65 10.79 -1.56 10.37
CA ARG A 65 11.33 -1.78 11.72
C ARG A 65 12.45 -0.82 12.12
#